data_AF-A0A950LT84-F1
#
_entry.id   AF-A0A950LT84-F1
#
_cell.length_a   1.000
_cell.length_b   1.000
_cell.length_c   1.000
_cell.angle_alpha   90.00
_cell.angle_beta   90.00
_cell.angle_gamma   90.00
#
_symmetry.space_group_name_H-M   'P 1'
#
loop_
_entity.id
_entity.type
_entity.pdbx_description
1 polymer ?
#
loop_
_entity_poly.entity_id
_entity_poly.type
_entity_poly.pdbx_seq_one_letter_code
_entity_poly.pdbx_strand_id
1 'polypeptide(L)' 'MTGTAGPEGAAFPITGGRIEGNHLTFSVGKSPEPVWNFDLTVSDKLLRGTGSGTKEGQSIGTTQVEMSLDNGH' A
#
# COMPACT_ATOMS: atom_id res chain seq x y z
N MET A 1 -4.00 10.89 -5.98
CA MET A 1 -4.21 10.50 -4.57
C MET A 1 -3.08 11.09 -3.74
N THR A 2 -3.38 11.73 -2.61
CA THR A 2 -2.38 12.30 -1.68
C THR A 2 -2.69 11.79 -0.27
N GLY A 3 -1.68 11.35 0.47
CA GLY A 3 -1.84 10.84 1.83
C GLY A 3 -0.51 10.34 2.38
N THR A 4 -0.53 9.88 3.63
CA THR A 4 0.60 9.21 4.29
C THR A 4 0.15 7.86 4.84
N ALA A 5 1.07 6.91 4.94
CA ALA A 5 0.83 5.60 5.51
C ALA A 5 2.00 5.16 6.39
N GLY A 6 1.71 4.44 7.47
CA GLY A 6 2.68 4.00 8.47
C GLY A 6 2.26 4.39 9.89
N PRO A 7 3.02 3.94 10.91
CA PRO A 7 2.75 4.29 12.29
C PRO A 7 2.95 5.79 12.54
N GLU A 8 2.27 6.30 13.58
CA GLU A 8 2.40 7.69 14.00
C GLU A 8 3.87 8.03 14.31
N GLY A 9 4.36 9.15 13.78
CA GLY A 9 5.77 9.55 13.89
C GLY A 9 6.72 8.94 12.85
N ALA A 10 6.27 7.96 12.06
CA ALA A 10 7.05 7.38 10.95
C ALA A 10 6.19 7.16 9.68
N ALA A 11 5.18 8.00 9.48
CA ALA A 11 4.34 7.94 8.30
C ALA A 11 5.10 8.43 7.06
N PHE A 12 5.05 7.64 5.98
CA PHE A 12 5.67 7.97 4.71
C PHE A 12 4.62 8.46 3.71
N PRO A 13 5.00 9.34 2.76
CA PRO A 13 4.09 9.76 1.71
C PRO A 13 3.65 8.59 0.83
N ILE A 14 2.38 8.60 0.45
CA ILE A 14 1.84 7.76 -0.61
C ILE A 14 2.16 8.43 -1.95
N THR A 15 2.75 7.68 -2.87
CA THR A 15 3.12 8.13 -4.22
C THR A 15 2.64 7.12 -5.27
N GLY A 16 2.60 7.53 -6.55
CA GLY A 16 2.23 6.64 -7.65
C GLY A 16 0.81 6.06 -7.58
N GLY A 17 -0.07 6.65 -6.74
CA GLY A 17 -1.41 6.16 -6.52
C GLY A 17 -2.27 6.20 -7.78
N ARG A 18 -2.78 5.04 -8.20
CA ARG A 18 -3.67 4.84 -9.35
C ARG A 18 -4.85 3.97 -8.95
N ILE A 19 -6.03 4.34 -9.45
CA ILE A 19 -7.27 3.57 -9.27
C ILE A 19 -7.83 3.25 -10.66
N GLU A 20 -8.12 1.99 -10.92
CA GLU A 20 -8.76 1.52 -12.15
C GLU A 20 -9.90 0.56 -11.81
N GLY A 21 -11.14 1.07 -11.88
CA GLY A 21 -12.29 0.31 -11.42
C GLY A 21 -12.18 -0.01 -9.92
N ASN A 22 -12.03 -1.29 -9.61
CA ASN A 22 -11.84 -1.78 -8.24
C ASN A 22 -10.39 -2.11 -7.89
N HIS A 23 -9.45 -1.80 -8.78
CA HIS A 23 -8.02 -2.02 -8.59
C HIS A 23 -7.34 -0.74 -8.11
N LEU A 24 -6.45 -0.87 -7.12
CA LEU A 24 -5.71 0.21 -6.47
C LEU A 24 -4.23 -0.18 -6.40
N THR A 25 -3.37 0.66 -6.98
CA THR A 25 -1.92 0.53 -6.86
C THR A 25 -1.32 1.78 -6.27
N PHE A 26 -0.37 1.67 -5.34
CA PHE A 26 0.35 2.80 -4.77
C PHE A 26 1.67 2.39 -4.13
N SER A 27 2.55 3.37 -3.91
CA SER A 27 3.83 3.16 -3.24
C SER A 27 3.90 3.94 -1.93
N VAL A 28 4.49 3.35 -0.90
CA VAL A 28 4.74 3.96 0.42
C VAL A 28 6.21 3.84 0.76
N GLY A 29 6.83 4.93 1.19
CA GLY A 29 8.24 4.96 1.56
C GLY A 29 9.06 5.89 0.67
N LYS A 30 10.35 6.03 0.98
CA LYS A 30 11.29 6.83 0.20
C LYS A 30 12.72 6.29 0.38
N SER A 31 13.49 6.21 -0.70
CA SER A 31 14.92 5.88 -0.61
C SER A 31 15.67 6.88 0.29
N PRO A 32 16.65 6.46 1.12
CA PRO A 32 17.21 5.10 1.24
C PRO A 32 16.41 4.12 2.12
N GLU A 33 15.29 4.56 2.69
CA GLU A 33 14.40 3.67 3.44
C GLU A 33 13.66 2.71 2.49
N PRO A 34 13.12 1.59 3.00
CA PRO A 34 12.27 0.71 2.22
C PRO A 34 11.13 1.45 1.51
N VAL A 35 10.90 1.08 0.25
CA VAL A 35 9.72 1.45 -0.53
C VAL A 35 8.87 0.22 -0.75
N TRP A 36 7.62 0.28 -0.32
CA TRP A 36 6.61 -0.75 -0.50
C TRP A 36 5.66 -0.37 -1.62
N ASN A 37 5.53 -1.22 -2.63
CA ASN A 37 4.56 -1.09 -3.71
C ASN A 37 3.40 -2.03 -3.44
N PHE A 38 2.20 -1.48 -3.35
CA PHE A 38 0.97 -2.21 -3.11
C PHE A 38 0.16 -2.32 -4.38
N ASP A 39 -0.40 -3.50 -4.60
CA ASP A 39 -1.34 -3.84 -5.67
C ASP A 39 -2.52 -4.56 -5.00
N LEU A 40 -3.64 -3.84 -4.91
CA LEU A 40 -4.80 -4.22 -4.14
C LEU A 40 -6.06 -4.18 -5.00
N THR A 41 -6.99 -5.08 -4.72
CA THR A 41 -8.33 -5.12 -5.30
C THR A 41 -9.35 -4.94 -4.19
N VAL A 42 -10.29 -4.03 -4.41
CA VAL A 42 -11.50 -3.87 -3.61
C VAL A 42 -12.57 -4.80 -4.17
N SER A 43 -13.17 -5.63 -3.33
CA SER A 43 -14.32 -6.46 -3.72
C SER A 43 -15.32 -6.46 -2.59
N ASP A 44 -16.49 -5.87 -2.83
CA ASP A 44 -17.53 -5.68 -1.82
C ASP A 44 -16.97 -4.94 -0.59
N LYS A 45 -16.86 -5.63 0.56
CA LYS A 45 -16.30 -5.11 1.81
C LYS A 45 -14.89 -5.61 2.10
N LEU A 46 -14.13 -6.02 1.09
CA LEU A 46 -12.79 -6.56 1.27
C LEU A 46 -11.79 -5.79 0.42
N LEU A 47 -10.67 -5.44 1.03
CA LEU A 47 -9.46 -4.98 0.35
C LEU A 47 -8.44 -6.10 0.43
N ARG A 48 -8.05 -6.67 -0.71
CA ARG A 48 -7.12 -7.79 -0.79
C ARG A 48 -6.03 -7.55 -1.81
N GLY A 49 -4.83 -8.05 -1.57
CA GLY A 49 -3.78 -8.01 -2.56
C GLY A 49 -2.40 -8.25 -1.96
N THR A 50 -1.39 -7.67 -2.59
CA THR A 50 0.00 -7.88 -2.18
C THR A 50 0.75 -6.55 -2.05
N GLY A 51 1.76 -6.56 -1.19
CA GLY A 51 2.78 -5.53 -1.12
C GLY A 51 4.14 -6.13 -1.42
N SER A 52 4.98 -5.42 -2.17
CA SER A 52 6.37 -5.80 -2.43
C SER A 52 7.30 -4.70 -1.96
N GLY A 53 8.28 -5.06 -1.13
CA GLY A 53 9.23 -4.15 -0.52
C GLY A 53 10.56 -4.16 -1.28
N THR A 54 11.12 -2.99 -1.51
CA THR A 54 12.50 -2.82 -2.01
C THR A 54 13.28 -1.85 -1.14
N LYS A 55 14.57 -2.11 -0.94
CA LYS A 55 15.51 -1.18 -0.31
C LYS A 55 16.79 -1.17 -1.14
N GLU A 56 17.23 0.01 -1.56
CA GLU A 56 18.46 0.16 -2.37
C GLU A 56 18.47 -0.72 -3.63
N GLY A 57 17.30 -0.90 -4.25
CA GLY A 57 17.13 -1.74 -5.44
C GLY A 57 17.07 -3.25 -5.18
N GLN A 58 17.23 -3.69 -3.93
CA GLN A 58 17.09 -5.09 -3.53
C GLN A 58 15.69 -5.38 -3.00
N SER A 59 15.13 -6.53 -3.38
CA SER A 59 13.88 -7.01 -2.79
C SER A 59 14.12 -7.37 -1.31
N ILE A 60 13.28 -6.83 -0.43
CA ILE A 60 13.31 -7.14 1.01
C ILE A 60 12.15 -8.02 1.46
N GLY A 61 11.22 -8.33 0.57
CA GLY A 61 10.14 -9.26 0.84
C GLY A 61 8.81 -8.88 0.19
N THR A 62 7.83 -9.74 0.41
CA THR A 62 6.45 -9.56 -0.01
C THR A 62 5.52 -9.76 1.18
N THR A 63 4.39 -9.05 1.18
CA THR A 63 3.33 -9.21 2.17
C THR A 63 1.99 -9.42 1.45
N GLN A 64 1.08 -10.13 2.11
CA GLN A 64 -0.31 -10.23 1.69
C GLN A 64 -1.14 -9.26 2.54
N VAL A 65 -2.05 -8.54 1.88
CA VAL A 65 -2.99 -7.65 2.53
C VAL A 65 -4.37 -8.27 2.41
N GLU A 66 -5.05 -8.42 3.54
CA GLU A 66 -6.46 -8.75 3.60
C GLU A 66 -7.10 -7.93 4.72
N MET A 67 -8.02 -7.05 4.35
CA MET A 67 -8.69 -6.15 5.28
C MET A 67 -10.19 -6.14 4.96
N SER A 68 -11.00 -6.35 6.00
CA SER A 68 -12.44 -6.11 5.95
C SER A 68 -12.71 -4.63 6.13
N LEU A 69 -13.38 -4.03 5.16
CA LEU A 69 -13.90 -2.68 5.19
C LEU A 69 -15.25 -2.73 5.91
N ASP A 70 -15.23 -2.62 7.23
CA ASP A 70 -16.46 -2.45 7.99
C ASP A 70 -16.87 -0.98 7.97
N ASN A 71 -17.96 -0.67 7.26
CA ASN A 71 -18.56 0.65 7.27
C ASN A 71 -19.37 0.75 8.57
N GLY A 72 -18.70 1.06 9.68
CA GLY A 72 -19.35 1.29 10.96
C GLY A 72 -20.56 2.21 10.79
N HIS A 73 -21.73 1.75 11.23
CA HIS A 73 -22.90 2.58 11.49
C HIS A 73 -22.67 3.42 12.75
#